data_AF-A0A8T0PTM0-F1
#
_entry.id   AF-A0A8T0PTM0-F1
#
_cell.length_a   1.000
_cell.length_b   1.000
_cell.length_c   1.000
_cell.angle_alpha   90.00
_cell.angle_beta   90.00
_cell.angle_gamma   90.00
#
_symmetry.space_group_name_H-M   'P 1'
#
loop_
_entity.id
_entity.type
_entity.pdbx_description
1 polymer ?
#
loop_
_entity_poly.entity_id
_entity_poly.type
_entity_poly.pdbx_seq_one_letter_code
_entity_poly.pdbx_strand_id
1 'polypeptide(L)'
;MATRWSVPSPVLLSPRVAFCGYSIPHPADRKINIRVHTTGDPAKDVLKDALQDLMVMCQHVRGTFDNAVANHRAKKPAEQMVIDQK
;
A
#
# COMPACT_ATOMS: atom_id res chain seq x y z
N MET A 1 -5.50 5.23 -31.37
CA MET A 1 -4.13 4.76 -31.10
C MET A 1 -3.73 5.20 -29.70
N ALA A 2 -4.15 4.44 -28.69
CA ALA A 2 -3.84 4.74 -27.29
C ALA A 2 -2.52 4.08 -26.90
N THR A 3 -1.65 4.87 -26.29
CA THR A 3 -0.24 4.64 -26.03
C THR A 3 0.01 3.38 -25.21
N ARG A 4 0.64 2.41 -25.86
CA ARG A 4 1.23 1.20 -25.29
C ARG A 4 2.45 1.59 -24.46
N TRP A 5 2.27 1.95 -23.20
CA TRP A 5 3.35 2.05 -22.23
C TRP A 5 3.53 0.70 -21.53
N SER A 6 4.09 -0.28 -22.25
CA SER A 6 4.65 -1.46 -21.60
C SER A 6 6.16 -1.25 -21.51
N VAL A 7 6.58 -0.34 -20.63
CA VAL A 7 7.96 -0.36 -20.14
C VAL A 7 8.05 -1.55 -19.17
N PRO A 8 8.87 -2.58 -19.45
CA PRO A 8 9.11 -3.63 -18.47
C PRO A 8 9.92 -3.03 -17.33
N SER A 9 9.25 -2.61 -16.26
CA SER A 9 9.91 -2.22 -15.02
C SER A 9 10.55 -3.49 -14.41
N PRO A 10 11.83 -3.44 -14.03
CA PRO A 10 12.48 -4.59 -13.41
C PRO A 10 11.89 -4.81 -12.00
N VAL A 11 11.34 -6.02 -11.81
CA VAL A 11 11.24 -6.68 -10.49
C VAL A 11 10.49 -5.85 -9.46
N LEU A 12 9.17 -5.73 -9.61
CA LEU A 12 8.32 -5.28 -8.51
C LEU A 12 8.08 -6.46 -7.55
N LEU A 13 8.99 -6.51 -6.57
CA LEU A 13 8.85 -7.09 -5.23
C LEU A 13 8.89 -8.61 -5.05
N SER A 14 8.98 -9.42 -6.11
CA SER A 14 9.23 -10.87 -5.94
C SER A 14 9.87 -11.49 -7.18
N PRO A 15 10.91 -12.34 -7.04
CA PRO A 15 11.53 -13.03 -8.17
C PRO A 15 10.57 -13.99 -8.91
N ARG A 16 9.38 -14.22 -8.34
CA ARG A 16 8.32 -15.09 -8.86
C ARG A 16 7.40 -14.40 -9.89
N VAL A 17 7.41 -13.06 -9.96
CA VAL A 17 6.55 -12.27 -10.86
C VAL A 17 7.38 -11.69 -12.00
N ALA A 18 7.04 -12.08 -13.24
CA ALA A 18 7.69 -11.58 -14.46
C ALA A 18 7.10 -10.25 -14.94
N PHE A 19 5.79 -10.02 -14.71
CA PHE A 19 5.12 -8.79 -15.10
C PHE A 19 3.88 -8.56 -14.23
N CYS A 20 3.67 -7.32 -13.80
CA CYS A 20 2.42 -6.89 -13.18
C CYS A 20 2.05 -5.51 -13.72
N GLY A 21 0.79 -5.32 -14.09
CA GLY A 21 0.28 -4.02 -14.53
C GLY A 21 -1.24 -3.94 -14.39
N TYR A 22 -1.75 -2.71 -14.22
CA TYR A 22 -3.18 -2.44 -14.21
C TYR A 22 -3.55 -1.49 -15.34
N SER A 23 -4.74 -1.66 -15.91
CA SER A 23 -5.32 -0.70 -16.85
C SER A 23 -6.75 -0.36 -16.47
N ILE A 24 -7.04 0.93 -16.49
CA ILE A 24 -8.39 1.48 -16.35
C ILE A 24 -8.87 1.76 -17.77
N PRO A 25 -9.84 1.00 -18.31
CA PRO A 25 -10.25 1.12 -19.70
C PRO A 25 -10.95 2.45 -19.97
N HIS A 26 -11.71 2.96 -18.99
CA HIS A 26 -12.35 4.26 -19.08
C HIS A 26 -12.63 4.79 -17.66
N PRO A 27 -12.30 6.06 -17.33
CA PRO A 27 -12.49 6.60 -15.99
C PRO A 27 -13.95 6.67 -15.51
N ALA A 28 -14.95 6.64 -16.40
CA ALA A 28 -16.35 6.58 -16.00
C ALA A 28 -16.82 5.15 -15.63
N ASP A 29 -16.10 4.12 -16.09
CA ASP A 29 -16.36 2.75 -15.70
C ASP A 29 -15.46 2.36 -14.52
N ARG A 30 -16.07 1.98 -13.40
CA ARG A 30 -15.37 1.51 -12.20
C ARG A 30 -14.89 0.06 -12.35
N LYS A 31 -14.09 -0.19 -13.38
CA LYS A 31 -13.48 -1.49 -13.67
C LYS A 31 -11.98 -1.32 -13.80
N ILE A 32 -11.22 -2.17 -13.12
CA ILE A 32 -9.76 -2.18 -13.18
C ILE A 32 -9.35 -3.56 -13.66
N ASN A 33 -8.60 -3.62 -14.75
CA ASN A 33 -8.06 -4.88 -15.26
C ASN A 33 -6.63 -5.03 -14.75
N ILE A 34 -6.39 -6.06 -13.94
CA ILE A 34 -5.07 -6.39 -13.43
C ILE A 34 -4.51 -7.56 -14.24
N ARG A 35 -3.29 -7.41 -14.76
CA ARG A 35 -2.57 -8.46 -15.49
C ARG A 35 -1.32 -8.84 -14.72
N VAL A 36 -1.22 -10.11 -14.39
CA VAL A 36 -0.06 -10.69 -13.68
C VAL A 36 0.47 -11.84 -14.52
N HIS A 37 1.75 -11.80 -14.84
CA HIS A 37 2.50 -12.92 -15.40
C HIS A 37 3.54 -13.38 -14.39
N THR A 38 3.50 -14.67 -14.08
CA THR A 38 4.41 -15.35 -13.15
C THR A 38 5.31 -16.31 -13.91
N THR A 39 6.53 -16.53 -13.42
CA THR A 39 7.56 -17.33 -14.11
C THR A 39 7.43 -18.83 -13.82
N GLY A 40 6.76 -19.23 -12.74
CA GLY A 40 6.66 -20.65 -12.36
C GLY A 40 5.47 -21.00 -11.46
N ASP A 41 4.99 -20.06 -10.64
CA ASP A 41 3.88 -20.30 -9.73
C ASP A 41 2.52 -19.84 -10.29
N PRO A 42 1.41 -20.44 -9.85
CA PRO A 42 0.08 -19.98 -10.21
C PRO A 42 -0.13 -18.52 -9.80
N ALA A 43 -0.40 -17.65 -10.79
CA ALA A 43 -0.58 -16.21 -10.57
C ALA A 43 -1.67 -15.86 -9.54
N LYS A 44 -2.66 -16.75 -9.37
CA LYS A 44 -3.71 -16.61 -8.35
C LYS A 44 -3.17 -16.60 -6.92
N ASP A 45 -2.14 -17.40 -6.63
CA ASP A 45 -1.65 -17.58 -5.27
C ASP A 45 -0.65 -16.46 -4.95
N VAL A 46 0.20 -16.10 -5.91
CA VAL A 46 1.07 -14.91 -5.80
C VAL A 46 0.28 -13.62 -5.60
N LEU A 47 -0.88 -13.47 -6.26
CA LEU A 47 -1.75 -12.32 -6.05
C LEU A 47 -2.37 -12.30 -4.64
N LYS A 48 -2.75 -13.46 -4.10
CA LYS A 48 -3.29 -13.54 -2.73
C LYS A 48 -2.24 -13.19 -1.69
N ASP A 49 -1.03 -13.72 -1.85
CA ASP A 49 0.09 -13.43 -0.97
C ASP A 49 0.39 -11.91 -0.97
N ALA A 50 0.48 -11.31 -2.16
CA ALA A 50 0.71 -9.87 -2.30
C ALA A 50 -0.41 -9.00 -1.66
N LEU A 51 -1.67 -9.44 -1.72
CA LEU A 51 -2.78 -8.75 -1.06
C LEU A 51 -2.71 -8.89 0.46
N GLN A 52 -2.30 -10.04 0.98
CA GLN A 52 -2.10 -10.24 2.42
C GLN A 52 -0.96 -9.35 2.95
N ASP A 53 0.16 -9.28 2.22
CA ASP A 53 1.27 -8.39 2.57
C ASP A 53 0.84 -6.93 2.62
N LEU A 54 0.02 -6.49 1.66
CA LEU A 54 -0.55 -5.14 1.66
C LEU A 54 -1.43 -4.88 2.89
N MET A 55 -2.26 -5.84 3.30
CA MET A 55 -3.08 -5.71 4.51
C MET A 55 -2.22 -5.57 5.76
N VAL A 56 -1.16 -6.37 5.89
CA VAL A 56 -0.22 -6.31 7.02
C VAL A 56 0.49 -4.97 7.06
N MET A 57 0.93 -4.45 5.90
CA MET A 57 1.53 -3.11 5.83
C MET A 57 0.54 -2.03 6.28
N CYS A 58 -0.70 -2.07 5.82
CA CYS A 58 -1.72 -1.11 6.26
C CYS A 58 -1.98 -1.19 7.78
N GLN A 59 -2.00 -2.40 8.34
CA GLN A 59 -2.11 -2.59 9.79
C GLN A 59 -0.91 -2.02 10.54
N HIS A 60 0.31 -2.20 10.03
CA HIS A 60 1.53 -1.65 10.62
C HIS A 60 1.53 -0.12 10.61
N VAL A 61 1.16 0.50 9.49
CA VAL A 61 1.04 1.96 9.38
C VAL A 61 0.01 2.49 10.37
N ARG A 62 -1.15 1.84 10.48
CA ARG A 62 -2.17 2.23 11.45
C ARG A 62 -1.69 2.07 12.89
N GLY A 63 -1.04 0.95 13.22
CA GLY A 63 -0.54 0.71 14.57
C GLY A 63 0.55 1.70 15.00
N THR A 64 1.48 2.02 14.10
CA THR A 64 2.52 3.04 14.35
C THR A 64 1.91 4.43 14.51
N PHE A 65 0.91 4.77 13.70
CA PHE A 65 0.17 6.02 13.82
C PHE A 65 -0.59 6.12 15.16
N ASP A 66 -1.35 5.09 15.53
CA ASP A 66 -2.11 5.06 16.78
C ASP A 66 -1.18 5.15 18.00
N ASN A 67 -0.04 4.45 17.97
CA ASN A 67 0.99 4.54 19.00
C ASN A 67 1.58 5.96 19.10
N ALA A 68 1.88 6.60 17.96
CA ALA A 68 2.39 7.97 17.93
C ALA A 68 1.36 8.96 18.49
N VAL A 69 0.08 8.80 18.13
CA VAL A 69 -1.02 9.63 18.64
C VAL A 69 -1.22 9.44 20.15
N ALA A 70 -1.18 8.20 20.64
CA ALA A 70 -1.27 7.90 22.07
C ALA A 70 -0.11 8.54 22.84
N ASN A 71 1.12 8.39 22.36
CA ASN A 71 2.31 8.99 22.95
C ASN A 71 2.24 10.53 22.95
N HIS A 72 1.72 11.13 21.88
CA HIS A 72 1.53 12.58 21.81
C HIS A 72 0.44 13.07 22.78
N ARG A 73 -0.68 12.34 22.90
CA ARG A 73 -1.74 12.63 23.89
C ARG A 73 -1.24 12.47 25.32
N ALA A 74 -0.36 11.50 25.59
CA ALA A 74 0.25 11.27 26.89
C ALA A 74 1.35 12.28 27.26
N LYS A 75 1.95 12.97 26.27
CA LYS A 75 2.87 14.11 26.50
C LYS A 75 2.14 15.44 26.70
N LYS A 76 0.96 15.62 26.12
CA LYS A 76 0.10 16.80 26.32
C LYS A 76 -0.43 17.10 27.74
N PRO A 77 -0.46 16.20 28.74
CA PRO A 77 -0.81 16.59 30.12
C PRO A 77 0.33 17.39 30.78
N ALA A 78 1.57 17.31 30.30
CA ALA A 78 2.73 17.93 30.93
C ALA A 78 3.08 19.32 30.37
N GLU A 79 2.67 19.65 29.14
CA GLU A 79 2.98 20.94 28.51
C GLU A 79 1.84 21.98 28.65
N GLN A 80 0.67 21.57 29.16
CA GLN A 80 -0.48 22.46 29.40
C GLN A 80 -0.70 22.85 30.89
N MET A 81 0.27 22.59 31.78
CA MET A 81 0.13 22.89 33.23
C MET A 81 1.19 23.84 33.83
N VAL A 82 1.97 24.58 33.03
CA VAL A 82 2.74 25.74 33.51
C VAL A 82 2.60 26.78 32.39
N ILE A 83 2.06 27.99 32.55
CA ILE A 83 2.32 29.09 33.49
C ILE A 83 1.02 29.94 33.48
N ASP A 84 0.27 30.01 34.58
CA ASP A 84 0.32 30.97 35.71
C ASP A 84 -0.42 32.30 35.47
N GLN A 85 -1.21 32.66 36.49
CA GLN A 85 -2.11 33.80 36.59
C GLN A 85 -1.35 35.14 36.59
N LYS A 86 -1.84 36.13 35.84
CA LYS A 86 -1.84 37.54 36.26
C LYS A 86 -2.99 38.30 35.63
#